data_AF-A0A816PJL5-F1
#
_entry.id   AF-A0A816PJL5-F1
#
_cell.length_a   1.000
_cell.length_b   1.000
_cell.length_c   1.000
_cell.angle_alpha   90.00
_cell.angle_beta   90.00
_cell.angle_gamma   90.00
#
_symmetry.space_group_name_H-M   'P 1'
#
loop_
_entity.id
_entity.type
_entity.pdbx_description
1 polymer ?
#
loop_
_entity_poly.entity_id
_entity_poly.type
_entity_poly.pdbx_seq_one_letter_code
_entity_poly.pdbx_strand_id
1 'polypeptide(L)'
;MKQQLGSGETDLETFGKLLWGMGKFDLAEKYFIRFLEQLPLNNPLLARLYEDLAKVAAQKGDYDKCMEWRQKAITIGPNQPIFNSN
;
A
#
# COMPACT_ATOMS: atom_id res chain seq x y z
N MET A 1 -11.25 28.15 -7.05
CA MET A 1 -11.40 27.24 -5.89
C MET A 1 -10.08 26.51 -5.72
N LYS A 2 -9.27 26.92 -4.73
CA LYS A 2 -7.98 26.28 -4.46
C LYS A 2 -8.30 24.97 -3.74
N GLN A 3 -8.23 23.86 -4.49
CA GLN A 3 -8.32 22.53 -3.90
C GLN A 3 -7.19 22.43 -2.89
N GLN A 4 -7.55 22.33 -1.61
CA GLN A 4 -6.62 22.00 -0.55
C GLN A 4 -6.03 20.64 -0.90
N LEU A 5 -4.83 20.63 -1.50
CA LEU A 5 -3.91 19.51 -1.41
C LEU A 5 -3.59 19.38 0.08
N GLY A 6 -4.43 18.64 0.79
CA GLY A 6 -4.13 18.21 2.14
C GLY A 6 -2.90 17.32 2.02
N SER A 7 -1.78 17.75 2.60
CA SER A 7 -0.55 16.99 2.85
C SER A 7 -0.25 15.93 1.78
N GLY A 8 0.69 16.16 0.85
CA GLY A 8 0.94 15.32 -0.33
C GLY A 8 1.01 13.78 -0.14
N GLU A 9 1.13 13.31 1.11
CA GLU A 9 0.85 11.94 1.54
C GLU A 9 -0.59 11.47 1.22
N THR A 10 -1.61 12.26 1.52
CA THR A 10 -3.04 11.91 1.34
C THR A 10 -3.46 11.96 -0.13
N ASP A 11 -2.79 12.81 -0.93
CA ASP A 11 -3.06 12.93 -2.36
C ASP A 11 -2.66 11.68 -3.13
N LEU A 12 -1.50 11.06 -2.82
CA LEU A 12 -1.03 9.85 -3.50
C LEU A 12 -1.86 8.62 -3.15
N GLU A 13 -2.28 8.47 -1.89
CA GLU A 13 -3.19 7.40 -1.47
C GLU A 13 -4.53 7.50 -2.21
N THR A 14 -5.09 8.70 -2.28
CA THR A 14 -6.37 8.96 -2.95
C THR A 14 -6.26 8.73 -4.46
N PHE A 15 -5.16 9.16 -5.09
CA PHE A 15 -4.90 8.90 -6.50
C PHE A 15 -4.77 7.41 -6.80
N GLY A 16 -4.00 6.67 -5.98
CA GLY A 16 -3.85 5.23 -6.12
C GLY A 16 -5.19 4.51 -6.04
N LYS A 17 -6.05 4.89 -5.08
CA LYS A 17 -7.42 4.34 -4.93
C LYS A 17 -8.34 4.69 -6.10
N LEU A 18 -8.24 5.91 -6.63
CA LEU A 18 -9.01 6.31 -7.80
C LEU A 18 -8.61 5.49 -9.04
N LEU A 19 -7.31 5.34 -9.28
CA LEU A 19 -6.77 4.52 -10.36
C LEU A 19 -7.17 3.06 -10.21
N TRP A 20 -7.15 2.55 -8.97
CA TRP A 20 -7.62 1.21 -8.64
C TRP A 20 -9.11 1.03 -8.98
N GLY A 21 -9.96 1.98 -8.57
CA GLY A 21 -11.39 1.97 -8.92
C GLY A 21 -11.67 2.08 -10.43
N MET A 22 -10.75 2.69 -11.19
CA MET A 22 -10.79 2.74 -12.65
C MET A 22 -10.28 1.44 -13.33
N GLY A 23 -9.86 0.43 -12.56
CA GLY A 23 -9.28 -0.81 -13.10
C GLY A 23 -7.85 -0.64 -13.63
N LYS A 24 -7.22 0.52 -13.41
CA LYS A 24 -5.83 0.80 -13.84
C LYS A 24 -4.83 0.29 -12.81
N PHE A 25 -4.79 -1.02 -12.63
CA PHE A 25 -4.04 -1.66 -11.55
C PHE A 25 -2.54 -1.41 -11.61
N ASP A 26 -1.92 -1.43 -12.80
CA ASP A 26 -0.49 -1.14 -12.96
C ASP A 26 -0.12 0.28 -12.51
N LEU A 27 -1.00 1.23 -12.82
CA LEU A 27 -0.79 2.62 -12.44
C LEU A 27 -1.06 2.80 -10.95
N ALA A 28 -2.12 2.19 -10.41
CA ALA A 28 -2.41 2.19 -8.98
C ALA A 28 -1.22 1.65 -8.17
N GLU A 29 -0.66 0.50 -8.57
CA GLU A 29 0.51 -0.10 -7.93
C GLU A 29 1.71 0.86 -7.95
N LYS A 30 2.01 1.49 -9.09
CA LYS A 30 3.11 2.45 -9.23
C LYS A 30 2.96 3.65 -8.29
N TYR A 31 1.75 4.18 -8.14
CA TYR A 31 1.48 5.31 -7.24
C TYR A 31 1.57 4.90 -5.77
N PHE A 32 1.06 3.71 -5.42
CA PHE A 32 1.20 3.18 -4.07
C PHE A 32 2.66 2.91 -3.69
N ILE A 33 3.50 2.38 -4.59
CA ILE A 33 4.94 2.20 -4.34
C ILE A 33 5.63 3.54 -4.13
N ARG A 34 5.35 4.55 -4.98
CA ARG A 34 5.89 5.90 -4.78
C ARG A 34 5.47 6.52 -3.45
N PHE A 35 4.24 6.26 -3.03
CA PHE A 35 3.76 6.73 -1.74
C PHE A 35 4.48 6.02 -0.59
N LEU A 36 4.73 4.71 -0.74
CA LEU A 36 5.47 3.91 0.23
C LEU A 36 6.90 4.43 0.44
N GLU A 37 7.58 4.81 -0.65
CA GLU A 37 8.94 5.40 -0.60
C GLU A 37 9.00 6.76 0.10
N GLN A 38 7.88 7.49 0.15
CA GLN A 38 7.79 8.79 0.82
C GLN A 38 7.39 8.69 2.29
N LEU A 39 6.81 7.56 2.70
CA LEU A 39 6.37 7.35 4.07
C LEU A 39 7.54 6.88 4.96
N PRO A 40 7.70 7.45 6.16
CA PRO A 40 8.66 6.94 7.12
C PRO A 40 8.26 5.53 7.59
N LEU A 41 9.25 4.67 7.85
CA LEU A 41 9.05 3.28 8.26
C LEU A 41 8.16 3.08 9.51
N ASN A 42 8.07 4.09 10.38
CA ASN A 42 7.22 4.08 11.57
C ASN A 42 5.80 4.63 11.33
N ASN A 43 5.44 4.97 10.10
CA ASN A 43 4.12 5.52 9.82
C ASN A 43 3.05 4.41 9.94
N PRO A 44 1.99 4.60 10.75
CA PRO A 44 0.90 3.62 10.83
C PRO A 44 0.18 3.36 9.50
N LEU A 45 0.30 4.28 8.53
CA LEU A 45 -0.25 4.13 7.18
C LEU A 45 0.50 3.08 6.34
N LEU A 46 1.73 2.70 6.72
CA LEU A 46 2.55 1.77 5.95
C LEU A 46 1.87 0.39 5.86
N ALA A 47 1.34 -0.12 6.98
CA ALA A 47 0.63 -1.40 7.01
C ALA A 47 -0.62 -1.37 6.10
N ARG A 48 -1.39 -0.28 6.13
CA ARG A 48 -2.56 -0.08 5.26
C ARG A 48 -2.16 -0.01 3.79
N LEU A 49 -1.05 0.64 3.46
CA LEU A 49 -0.56 0.78 2.10
C LEU A 49 -0.12 -0.58 1.51
N TYR A 50 0.55 -1.42 2.30
CA TYR A 50 0.87 -2.78 1.90
C TYR A 50 -0.37 -3.65 1.68
N GLU A 51 -1.41 -3.49 2.51
CA GLU A 51 -2.69 -4.17 2.25
C GLU A 51 -3.33 -3.72 0.92
N ASP A 52 -3.30 -2.43 0.63
CA ASP A 52 -3.88 -1.90 -0.60
C ASP A 52 -3.07 -2.38 -1.83
N LEU A 53 -1.74 -2.45 -1.75
CA LEU A 53 -0.89 -3.10 -2.75
C LEU A 53 -1.23 -4.59 -2.94
N ALA A 54 -1.45 -5.33 -1.85
CA ALA A 54 -1.84 -6.73 -1.92
C ALA A 54 -3.18 -6.92 -2.63
N LYS A 55 -4.17 -6.05 -2.35
CA LYS A 55 -5.48 -6.07 -3.00
C LYS A 55 -5.36 -5.78 -4.50
N VAL A 56 -4.55 -4.78 -4.88
CA VAL A 56 -4.29 -4.48 -6.30
C VAL A 56 -3.64 -5.69 -6.99
N ALA A 57 -2.61 -6.29 -6.39
CA ALA A 57 -1.95 -7.47 -6.95
C ALA A 57 -2.91 -8.66 -7.10
N ALA A 58 -3.76 -8.91 -6.10
CA ALA A 58 -4.79 -9.94 -6.18
C ALA A 58 -5.77 -9.70 -7.33
N GLN A 59 -6.19 -8.44 -7.56
CA GLN A 59 -7.07 -8.10 -8.67
C GLN A 59 -6.39 -8.16 -10.04
N LYS A 60 -5.05 -8.02 -10.10
CA LYS A 60 -4.25 -8.30 -11.29
C LYS A 60 -4.11 -9.80 -11.58
N GLY A 61 -4.49 -10.67 -10.63
CA GLY A 61 -4.22 -12.11 -10.69
C GLY A 61 -2.79 -12.49 -10.30
N ASP A 62 -2.01 -11.55 -9.77
CA ASP A 62 -0.64 -11.77 -9.29
C ASP A 62 -0.67 -12.15 -7.80
N TYR A 63 -0.97 -13.42 -7.56
CA TYR A 63 -1.13 -13.96 -6.20
C TYR A 63 0.19 -14.04 -5.45
N ASP A 64 1.30 -14.33 -6.14
CA ASP A 64 2.63 -14.40 -5.52
C ASP A 64 2.98 -13.05 -4.88
N LYS A 65 2.79 -11.97 -5.65
CA LYS A 65 3.07 -10.61 -5.18
C LYS A 65 2.05 -10.15 -4.13
N CYS A 66 0.79 -10.55 -4.25
CA CYS A 66 -0.21 -10.32 -3.21
C CYS A 66 0.23 -10.89 -1.86
N MET A 67 0.73 -12.13 -1.84
CA MET A 67 1.20 -12.78 -0.61
C MET A 67 2.44 -12.08 -0.04
N GLU A 68 3.38 -11.67 -0.89
CA GLU A 68 4.54 -10.88 -0.46
C GLU A 68 4.11 -9.57 0.23
N TRP A 69 3.19 -8.83 -0.37
CA TRP A 69 2.69 -7.58 0.20
C TRP A 69 1.91 -7.79 1.50
N ARG A 70 1.07 -8.82 1.60
CA ARG A 70 0.40 -9.16 2.87
C ARG A 70 1.41 -9.50 3.96
N GLN A 71 2.45 -10.26 3.63
CA GLN A 71 3.47 -10.61 4.60
C GLN A 71 4.18 -9.36 5.14
N LYS A 72 4.51 -8.39 4.27
CA LYS A 72 5.07 -7.11 4.68
C LYS A 72 4.10 -6.28 5.55
N ALA A 73 2.82 -6.26 5.20
CA ALA A 73 1.79 -5.59 5.99
C ALA A 73 1.73 -6.15 7.43
N ILE A 74 1.80 -7.48 7.57
CA ILE A 74 1.77 -8.17 8.87
C ILE A 74 3.05 -7.89 9.66
N THR A 75 4.22 -7.95 9.02
CA THR A 75 5.51 -7.70 9.69
C THR A 75 5.58 -6.30 10.31
N ILE A 76 4.92 -5.32 9.70
CA ILE A 76 4.92 -3.91 10.13
C ILE A 76 3.70 -3.57 11.00
N GLY A 77 2.62 -4.34 10.89
CA GLY A 77 1.46 -4.22 11.77
C GLY A 77 1.81 -4.49 13.24
N PRO A 78 0.96 -4.04 14.18
CA PRO A 78 1.22 -4.12 15.62
C PRO A 78 1.30 -5.55 16.19
N ASN A 79 1.11 -6.58 15.36
CA ASN A 79 1.07 -7.96 15.76
C ASN A 79 2.31 -8.69 15.23
N GLN A 80 3.43 -8.50 15.93
CA GLN A 80 4.58 -9.39 15.85
C GLN A 80 4.22 -10.70 16.56
N PRO A 81 4.12 -11.84 15.87
CA PRO A 81 4.85 -13.02 16.29
C PRO A 81 6.21 -12.90 15.60
N ILE A 82 7.20 -12.43 16.35
CA ILE A 82 8.57 -12.85 16.13
C ILE A 82 8.53 -14.36 15.90
N PHE A 83 8.72 -14.81 14.65
CA PHE A 83 9.02 -16.21 14.39
C PHE A 83 10.42 -16.45 14.97
N ASN A 84 10.45 -16.68 16.29
CA ASN A 84 11.53 -17.38 16.93
C ASN A 84 11.32 -18.86 16.63
N SER A 85 11.68 -19.28 15.42
CA SER A 85 11.85 -20.68 15.09
C SER A 85 13.24 -21.07 15.57
N ASN A 86 13.26 -21.84 16.66
CA ASN A 86 14.42 -22.50 17.26
C ASN A 86 15.20 -23.38 16.27
#